data_AF-A0A6V7RQJ3-F1
#
_entry.id   AF-A0A6V7RQJ3-F1
#
_cell.length_a   1.000
_cell.length_b   1.000
_cell.length_c   1.000
_cell.angle_alpha   90.00
_cell.angle_beta   90.00
_cell.angle_gamma   90.00
#
_symmetry.space_group_name_H-M   'P 1'
#
loop_
_entity.id
_entity.type
_entity.pdbx_description
1 polymer ?
#
loop_
_entity_poly.entity_id
_entity_poly.type
_entity_poly.pdbx_seq_one_letter_code
_entity_poly.pdbx_strand_id
1 'polypeptide(L)'
;MGAIRENKILSHDADIDLAMPREVYDDYIENKIINAGFKKIKEARLLDNTLIEVTFKYKTAKVDIFLAYKKNDKIIFYDYMTTKDLSPNECIKKYGGLIVYENVVNNFELDKHLMYEKKLPIPANYHEHLIELYGLDYIYPNKNWSGADREIRKKVDFYAKIYYES
;
A
#
# COMPACT_ATOMS: atom_id res chain seq x y z
N MET A 1 9.03 5.48 -4.07
CA MET A 1 10.45 5.77 -3.80
C MET A 1 11.34 5.62 -5.03
N GLY A 2 11.44 4.44 -5.65
CA GLY A 2 12.35 4.18 -6.77
C GLY A 2 12.20 5.11 -7.98
N ALA A 3 10.96 5.49 -8.32
CA ALA A 3 10.69 6.46 -9.39
C ALA A 3 11.46 7.79 -9.21
N ILE A 4 11.58 8.29 -7.98
CA ILE A 4 12.26 9.56 -7.68
C ILE A 4 13.77 9.38 -7.55
N ARG A 5 14.20 8.32 -6.85
CA ARG A 5 15.63 8.13 -6.56
C ARG A 5 16.43 7.59 -7.73
N GLU A 6 15.83 6.72 -8.54
CA GLU A 6 16.56 5.97 -9.56
C GLU A 6 15.86 5.94 -10.93
N ASN A 7 14.67 6.56 -11.08
CA ASN A 7 13.81 6.47 -12.28
C ASN A 7 13.48 5.01 -12.69
N LYS A 8 13.53 4.09 -11.72
CA LYS A 8 13.29 2.65 -11.87
C LYS A 8 12.84 2.04 -10.53
N ILE A 9 12.37 0.80 -10.54
CA ILE A 9 12.08 0.06 -9.29
C ILE A 9 13.42 -0.15 -8.57
N LEU A 10 13.44 -0.04 -7.23
CA LEU A 10 14.67 -0.25 -6.49
C LEU A 10 15.09 -1.71 -6.64
N SER A 11 16.38 -1.97 -6.87
CA SER A 11 16.87 -3.32 -7.19
C SER A 11 16.70 -4.36 -6.08
N HIS A 12 16.41 -3.89 -4.87
CA HIS A 12 16.19 -4.72 -3.68
C HIS A 12 14.71 -4.88 -3.32
N ASP A 13 13.79 -4.25 -4.06
CA ASP A 13 12.35 -4.42 -3.87
C ASP A 13 11.92 -5.81 -4.38
N ALA A 14 11.16 -6.54 -3.57
CA ALA A 14 10.63 -7.86 -3.93
C ALA A 14 9.23 -7.78 -4.58
N ASP A 15 8.57 -6.64 -4.44
CA ASP A 15 7.20 -6.34 -4.79
C ASP A 15 7.08 -4.90 -5.33
N ILE A 16 5.88 -4.54 -5.80
CA ILE A 16 5.54 -3.21 -6.27
C ILE A 16 4.33 -2.74 -5.48
N ASP A 17 4.49 -1.65 -4.75
CA ASP A 17 3.39 -0.98 -4.04
C ASP A 17 2.78 0.12 -4.89
N LEU A 18 1.45 0.10 -5.02
CA LEU A 18 0.65 1.14 -5.67
C LEU A 18 -0.45 1.61 -4.72
N ALA A 19 -0.86 2.87 -4.86
CA ALA A 19 -2.09 3.38 -4.26
C ALA A 19 -3.14 3.60 -5.35
N MET A 20 -4.40 3.29 -5.05
CA MET A 20 -5.53 3.54 -5.94
C MET A 20 -6.69 4.14 -5.13
N PRO A 21 -7.37 5.19 -5.61
CA PRO A 21 -8.59 5.67 -4.97
C PRO A 21 -9.62 4.53 -4.86
N ARG A 22 -10.17 4.29 -3.68
CA ARG A 22 -11.09 3.18 -3.42
C ARG A 22 -12.28 3.22 -4.37
N GLU A 23 -12.83 4.40 -4.63
CA GLU A 23 -13.99 4.63 -5.49
C GLU A 23 -13.75 4.24 -6.96
N VAL A 24 -12.49 4.16 -7.39
CA VAL A 24 -12.11 3.70 -8.73
C VAL A 24 -12.04 2.18 -8.80
N TYR A 25 -11.70 1.50 -7.70
CA TYR A 25 -11.57 0.06 -7.68
C TYR A 25 -12.93 -0.64 -7.65
N ASP A 26 -13.28 -1.28 -8.76
CA ASP A 26 -14.50 -2.07 -8.93
C ASP A 26 -14.21 -3.35 -9.73
N ASP A 27 -15.26 -4.15 -9.97
CA ASP A 27 -15.16 -5.39 -10.74
C ASP A 27 -14.66 -5.14 -12.17
N TYR A 28 -14.92 -3.98 -12.77
CA TYR A 28 -14.45 -3.67 -14.11
C TYR A 28 -12.93 -3.47 -14.12
N ILE A 29 -12.38 -2.69 -13.19
CA ILE A 29 -10.94 -2.49 -13.03
C ILE A 29 -10.25 -3.80 -12.67
N GLU A 30 -10.79 -4.58 -11.73
CA GLU A 30 -10.23 -5.89 -11.36
C GLU A 30 -10.17 -6.82 -12.58
N ASN A 31 -11.26 -6.92 -13.34
CA ASN A 31 -11.30 -7.74 -14.55
C ASN A 31 -10.30 -7.25 -15.62
N LYS A 32 -10.05 -5.95 -15.75
CA LYS A 32 -9.01 -5.43 -16.65
C LYS A 32 -7.62 -5.88 -16.22
N ILE A 33 -7.32 -5.85 -14.93
CA ILE A 33 -6.05 -6.32 -14.38
C ILE A 33 -5.89 -7.82 -14.64
N ILE A 34 -6.92 -8.62 -14.35
CA ILE A 34 -6.90 -10.07 -14.57
C ILE A 34 -6.73 -10.42 -16.06
N ASN A 35 -7.47 -9.75 -16.95
CA ASN A 35 -7.36 -9.96 -18.39
C ASN A 35 -5.99 -9.54 -18.97
N ALA A 36 -5.25 -8.69 -18.27
CA ALA A 36 -3.86 -8.37 -18.61
C ALA A 36 -2.85 -9.46 -18.16
N GLY A 37 -3.33 -10.56 -17.57
CA GLY A 37 -2.52 -11.73 -17.19
C GLY A 37 -2.11 -11.76 -15.72
N PHE A 38 -2.67 -10.88 -14.88
CA PHE A 38 -2.45 -10.90 -13.43
C PHE A 38 -3.40 -11.90 -12.76
N LYS A 39 -2.95 -12.55 -11.69
CA LYS A 39 -3.80 -13.37 -10.80
C LYS A 39 -4.00 -12.62 -9.48
N LYS A 40 -5.24 -12.36 -9.05
CA LYS A 40 -5.51 -11.92 -7.68
C LYS A 40 -5.14 -13.06 -6.73
N ILE A 41 -4.34 -12.78 -5.71
CA ILE A 41 -3.87 -13.80 -4.75
C ILE A 41 -4.24 -13.49 -3.30
N LYS A 42 -4.59 -12.24 -3.00
CA LYS A 42 -4.88 -11.77 -1.66
C LYS A 42 -5.82 -10.58 -1.72
N GLU A 43 -6.75 -10.51 -0.76
CA GLU A 43 -7.42 -9.26 -0.39
C GLU A 43 -7.40 -9.11 1.13
N ALA A 44 -7.33 -7.86 1.59
CA ALA A 44 -7.42 -7.51 3.00
C ALA A 44 -8.62 -6.60 3.23
N ARG A 45 -9.44 -6.94 4.21
CA ARG A 45 -10.64 -6.17 4.59
C ARG A 45 -10.63 -5.86 6.06
N LEU A 46 -11.13 -4.70 6.45
CA LEU A 46 -11.48 -4.42 7.85
C LEU A 46 -12.64 -5.34 8.31
N LEU A 47 -12.88 -5.41 9.61
CA LEU A 47 -13.95 -6.26 10.18
C LEU A 47 -15.36 -5.91 9.67
N ASP A 48 -15.59 -4.68 9.23
CA ASP A 48 -16.83 -4.21 8.61
C ASP A 48 -16.92 -4.49 7.10
N ASN A 49 -15.98 -5.29 6.56
CA ASN A 49 -15.79 -5.62 5.15
C ASN A 49 -15.26 -4.51 4.24
N THR A 50 -14.84 -3.36 4.79
CA THR A 50 -14.14 -2.32 4.04
C THR A 50 -12.85 -2.87 3.43
N LEU A 51 -12.76 -2.88 2.10
CA LEU A 51 -11.60 -3.38 1.36
C LEU A 51 -10.44 -2.37 1.44
N ILE A 52 -9.27 -2.78 1.92
CA ILE A 52 -8.14 -1.88 2.15
C ILE A 52 -6.93 -2.19 1.28
N GLU A 53 -6.79 -3.43 0.83
CA GLU A 53 -5.67 -3.85 0.00
C GLU A 53 -6.06 -5.04 -0.88
N VAL A 54 -5.53 -5.07 -2.10
CA VAL A 54 -5.58 -6.24 -2.99
C VAL A 54 -4.19 -6.52 -3.54
N THR A 55 -3.80 -7.79 -3.55
CA THR A 55 -2.53 -8.23 -4.14
C THR A 55 -2.77 -9.02 -5.39
N PHE A 56 -2.04 -8.64 -6.43
CA PHE A 56 -1.95 -9.40 -7.65
C PHE A 56 -0.56 -10.01 -7.82
N LYS A 57 -0.51 -11.13 -8.51
CA LYS A 57 0.73 -11.76 -8.97
C LYS A 57 0.79 -11.72 -10.48
N TYR A 58 1.92 -11.28 -11.02
CA TYR A 58 2.24 -11.36 -12.44
C TYR A 58 3.59 -12.03 -12.62
N LYS A 59 3.58 -13.23 -13.20
CA LYS A 59 4.76 -14.11 -13.27
C LYS A 59 5.37 -14.30 -11.87
N THR A 60 6.55 -13.76 -11.61
CA THR A 60 7.25 -13.84 -10.32
C THR A 60 7.04 -12.61 -9.44
N ALA A 61 6.51 -11.51 -9.98
CA ALA A 61 6.33 -10.26 -9.26
C ALA A 61 4.98 -10.22 -8.53
N LYS A 62 4.98 -9.60 -7.35
CA LYS A 62 3.77 -9.22 -6.62
C LYS A 62 3.52 -7.73 -6.79
N VAL A 63 2.25 -7.35 -6.87
CA VAL A 63 1.80 -5.97 -6.90
C VAL A 63 0.74 -5.80 -5.82
N ASP A 64 1.06 -5.01 -4.82
CA ASP A 64 0.14 -4.65 -3.73
C ASP A 64 -0.51 -3.31 -4.07
N ILE A 65 -1.84 -3.30 -4.13
CA ILE A 65 -2.62 -2.08 -4.36
C ILE A 65 -3.33 -1.72 -3.07
N PHE A 66 -2.85 -0.67 -2.42
CA PHE A 66 -3.48 -0.07 -1.25
C PHE A 66 -4.62 0.84 -1.68
N LEU A 67 -5.83 0.58 -1.16
CA LEU A 67 -7.00 1.38 -1.49
C LEU A 67 -7.06 2.63 -0.60
N ALA A 68 -6.99 3.77 -1.26
CA ALA A 68 -6.91 5.09 -0.66
C ALA A 68 -8.30 5.74 -0.59
N TYR A 69 -8.63 6.31 0.56
CA TYR A 69 -9.90 6.95 0.88
C TYR A 69 -9.69 8.44 1.06
N LYS A 70 -10.55 9.27 0.44
CA LYS A 70 -10.51 10.72 0.65
C LYS A 70 -11.41 11.12 1.82
N LYS A 71 -10.87 11.88 2.78
CA LYS A 71 -11.62 12.41 3.94
C LYS A 71 -11.10 13.79 4.31
N ASN A 72 -11.96 14.80 4.30
CA ASN A 72 -11.64 16.19 4.72
C ASN A 72 -10.32 16.73 4.12
N ASP A 73 -10.14 16.58 2.80
CA ASP A 73 -8.92 16.99 2.08
C ASP A 73 -7.63 16.27 2.51
N LYS A 74 -7.77 15.07 3.08
CA LYS A 74 -6.69 14.12 3.33
C LYS A 74 -6.91 12.85 2.54
N ILE A 75 -5.82 12.13 2.31
CA ILE A 75 -5.83 10.76 1.80
C ILE A 75 -5.51 9.84 2.97
N ILE A 76 -6.36 8.83 3.14
CA ILE A 76 -6.25 7.82 4.19
C ILE A 76 -6.05 6.47 3.52
N PHE A 77 -5.10 5.68 4.00
CA PHE A 77 -4.96 4.29 3.60
C PHE A 77 -4.56 3.45 4.81
N TYR A 78 -4.86 2.16 4.72
CA TYR A 78 -4.63 1.23 5.81
C TYR A 78 -3.58 0.21 5.42
N ASP A 79 -2.71 -0.11 6.36
CA ASP A 79 -1.87 -1.30 6.30
C ASP A 79 -2.12 -2.17 7.54
N TYR A 80 -1.57 -3.37 7.56
CA TYR A 80 -1.78 -4.29 8.66
C TYR A 80 -0.54 -5.11 8.97
N MET A 81 -0.43 -5.55 10.23
CA MET A 81 0.67 -6.37 10.71
C MET A 81 0.18 -7.41 11.72
N THR A 82 0.95 -8.47 11.88
CA THR A 82 0.83 -9.33 13.06
C THR A 82 1.41 -8.63 14.29
N THR A 83 0.99 -9.04 15.49
CA THR A 83 1.73 -8.68 16.71
C THR A 83 3.08 -9.38 16.72
N LYS A 84 4.05 -8.77 17.42
CA LYS A 84 5.30 -9.44 17.77
C LYS A 84 4.98 -10.82 18.38
N ASP A 85 5.63 -11.85 17.85
CA ASP A 85 5.55 -13.25 18.28
C ASP A 85 4.29 -14.05 17.90
N LEU A 86 3.34 -13.50 17.12
CA LEU A 86 2.20 -14.26 16.62
C LEU A 86 2.20 -14.35 15.08
N SER A 87 1.89 -15.54 14.57
CA SER A 87 1.52 -15.76 13.17
C SER A 87 0.18 -15.07 12.82
N PRO A 88 -0.14 -14.89 11.53
CA PRO A 88 -1.44 -14.38 11.11
C PRO A 88 -2.62 -15.19 11.69
N ASN A 89 -2.51 -16.52 11.70
CA ASN A 89 -3.55 -17.41 12.24
C ASN A 89 -3.74 -17.22 13.75
N GLU A 90 -2.66 -17.01 14.51
CA GLU A 90 -2.73 -16.75 15.95
C GLU A 90 -3.33 -15.36 16.23
N CYS A 91 -3.00 -14.35 15.43
CA CYS A 91 -3.63 -13.03 15.51
C CYS A 91 -5.14 -13.15 15.27
N ILE A 92 -5.55 -13.87 14.22
CA ILE A 92 -6.96 -14.11 13.91
C ILE A 92 -7.67 -14.82 15.06
N LYS A 93 -7.06 -15.87 15.63
CA LYS A 93 -7.65 -16.61 16.75
C LYS A 93 -7.80 -15.76 18.01
N LYS A 94 -6.83 -14.89 18.29
CA LYS A 94 -6.78 -14.10 19.53
C LYS A 94 -7.56 -12.80 19.45
N TYR A 95 -7.55 -12.14 18.30
CA TYR A 95 -8.06 -10.78 18.11
C TYR A 95 -9.15 -10.66 17.03
N GLY A 96 -9.48 -11.74 16.33
CA GLY A 96 -10.43 -11.73 15.21
C GLY A 96 -9.85 -11.19 13.89
N GLY A 97 -8.57 -10.79 13.88
CA GLY A 97 -7.85 -10.30 12.69
C GLY A 97 -6.43 -9.84 13.00
N LEU A 98 -5.79 -9.21 12.02
CA LEU A 98 -4.46 -8.61 12.11
C LEU A 98 -4.58 -7.15 12.59
N ILE A 99 -3.55 -6.63 13.25
CA ILE A 99 -3.54 -5.23 13.72
C ILE A 99 -3.53 -4.32 12.50
N VAL A 100 -4.41 -3.32 12.50
CA VAL A 100 -4.47 -2.30 11.45
C VAL A 100 -3.78 -1.03 11.90
N TYR A 101 -3.18 -0.35 10.92
CA TYR A 101 -2.67 1.00 11.08
C TYR A 101 -3.29 1.89 10.01
N GLU A 102 -3.77 3.05 10.45
CA GLU A 102 -4.19 4.13 9.59
C GLU A 102 -2.99 5.01 9.25
N ASN A 103 -2.85 5.33 7.98
CA ASN A 103 -1.87 6.29 7.48
C ASN A 103 -2.63 7.47 6.88
N VAL A 104 -2.30 8.69 7.30
CA VAL A 104 -2.96 9.91 6.83
C VAL A 104 -1.93 10.83 6.21
N VAL A 105 -2.11 11.16 4.93
CA VAL A 105 -1.26 12.09 4.19
C VAL A 105 -2.07 13.28 3.67
N ASN A 106 -1.38 14.36 3.33
CA ASN A 106 -1.98 15.46 2.60
C ASN A 106 -2.57 14.99 1.27
N ASN A 107 -3.70 15.57 0.86
CA ASN A 107 -4.21 15.38 -0.48
C ASN A 107 -3.25 16.00 -1.51
N PHE A 108 -3.25 15.46 -2.72
CA PHE A 108 -2.38 15.89 -3.80
C PHE A 108 -2.99 15.57 -5.17
N GLU A 109 -2.54 16.32 -6.17
CA GLU A 109 -2.79 15.99 -7.56
C GLU A 109 -1.74 15.00 -8.07
N LEU A 110 -2.00 14.39 -9.23
CA LEU A 110 -1.04 13.51 -9.89
C LEU A 110 -0.30 14.25 -11.01
N ASP A 111 1.01 14.06 -11.08
CA ASP A 111 1.85 14.50 -12.20
C ASP A 111 2.53 13.30 -12.89
N LYS A 112 2.94 13.47 -14.14
CA LYS A 112 3.57 12.45 -14.97
C LYS A 112 5.09 12.49 -14.81
N HIS A 113 5.62 11.49 -14.12
CA HIS A 113 7.07 11.30 -13.96
C HIS A 113 7.62 10.23 -14.91
N LEU A 114 8.85 10.43 -15.40
CA LEU A 114 9.50 9.49 -16.31
C LEU A 114 10.18 8.36 -15.54
N MET A 115 9.74 7.13 -15.77
CA MET A 115 10.28 5.90 -15.18
C MET A 115 10.31 4.80 -16.24
N TYR A 116 11.45 4.13 -16.44
CA TYR A 116 11.65 3.18 -17.56
C TYR A 116 11.15 3.70 -18.92
N GLU A 117 11.47 4.95 -19.25
CA GLU A 117 11.03 5.62 -20.49
C GLU A 117 9.50 5.76 -20.64
N LYS A 118 8.73 5.47 -19.59
CA LYS A 118 7.29 5.63 -19.53
C LYS A 118 6.91 6.75 -18.58
N LYS A 119 5.90 7.52 -18.95
CA LYS A 119 5.31 8.55 -18.08
C LYS A 119 4.29 7.88 -17.16
N LEU A 120 4.61 7.79 -15.87
CA LEU A 120 3.76 7.19 -14.84
C LEU A 120 3.22 8.28 -13.90
N PRO A 121 1.97 8.15 -13.42
CA PRO A 121 1.42 9.07 -12.45
C PRO A 121 2.11 8.89 -11.09
N ILE A 122 2.53 10.00 -10.49
CA ILE A 122 3.03 10.08 -9.12
C ILE A 122 2.38 11.29 -8.41
N PRO A 123 2.45 11.40 -7.08
CA PRO A 123 2.05 12.63 -6.39
C PRO A 123 2.81 13.85 -6.94
N ALA A 124 2.11 14.92 -7.32
CA ALA A 124 2.71 16.15 -7.83
C ALA A 124 3.61 16.82 -6.77
N ASN A 125 3.26 16.66 -5.50
CA ASN A 125 4.04 17.03 -4.32
C ASN A 125 4.85 15.84 -3.78
N TYR A 126 5.48 15.05 -4.66
CA TYR A 126 6.17 13.81 -4.25
C TYR A 126 7.18 14.03 -3.12
N HIS A 127 7.80 15.21 -3.03
CA HIS A 127 8.79 15.49 -2.01
C HIS A 127 8.16 15.52 -0.62
N GLU A 128 7.09 16.30 -0.45
CA GLU A 128 6.30 16.38 0.78
C GLU A 128 5.68 15.02 1.13
N HIS A 129 5.12 14.34 0.13
CA HIS A 129 4.52 13.02 0.31
C HIS A 129 5.54 11.97 0.79
N LEU A 130 6.76 11.98 0.25
CA LEU A 130 7.82 11.06 0.70
C LEU A 130 8.34 11.43 2.09
N ILE A 131 8.37 12.71 2.46
CA ILE A 131 8.68 13.14 3.84
C ILE A 131 7.63 12.63 4.82
N GLU A 132 6.33 12.73 4.49
CA GLU A 132 5.26 12.19 5.34
C GLU A 132 5.40 10.68 5.58
N LEU A 133 5.83 9.94 4.56
CA LEU A 133 5.95 8.48 4.61
C LEU A 133 7.25 7.96 5.25
N TYR A 134 8.36 8.67 5.06
CA TYR A 134 9.72 8.15 5.34
C TYR A 134 10.60 9.10 6.14
N GLY A 135 10.15 10.34 6.41
CA GLY A 135 10.92 11.38 7.09
C GLY A 135 11.80 12.21 6.15
N LEU A 136 12.44 13.24 6.70
CA LEU A 136 13.26 14.21 5.94
C LEU A 136 14.43 13.56 5.19
N ASP A 137 14.99 12.49 5.74
CA ASP A 137 16.18 11.82 5.21
C ASP A 137 15.86 10.70 4.21
N TYR A 138 14.63 10.64 3.66
CA TYR A 138 14.18 9.55 2.78
C TYR A 138 15.06 9.30 1.54
N ILE A 139 15.80 10.33 1.12
CA ILE A 139 16.75 10.26 0.01
C ILE A 139 17.94 9.34 0.32
N TYR A 140 18.29 9.18 1.60
CA TYR A 140 19.36 8.32 2.06
C TYR A 140 18.79 6.94 2.44
N PRO A 141 19.33 5.84 1.87
CA PRO A 141 18.87 4.51 2.26
C PRO A 141 19.16 4.22 3.74
N ASN A 142 18.10 3.94 4.51
CA ASN A 142 18.18 3.53 5.90
C ASN A 142 17.77 2.05 6.06
N LYS A 143 18.76 1.18 6.30
CA LYS A 143 18.53 -0.27 6.46
C LYS A 143 17.77 -0.63 7.75
N ASN A 144 17.71 0.28 8.71
CA ASN A 144 17.02 0.10 9.98
C ASN A 144 15.61 0.70 9.96
N TRP A 145 15.18 1.28 8.83
CA TRP A 145 13.85 1.85 8.71
C TRP A 145 12.79 0.75 8.80
N SER A 146 11.74 1.03 9.56
CA SER A 146 10.60 0.16 9.75
C SER A 146 9.29 0.96 9.67
N GLY A 147 8.16 0.27 9.52
CA GLY A 147 6.85 0.92 9.60
C GLY A 147 6.57 1.59 10.95
N ALA A 148 7.36 1.32 12.01
CA ALA A 148 7.23 2.04 13.29
C ALA A 148 7.83 3.45 13.22
N ASP A 149 8.74 3.72 12.28
CA ASP A 149 9.39 5.03 12.08
C ASP A 149 8.52 5.99 11.25
N ARG A 150 7.43 5.50 10.65
CA ARG A 150 6.48 6.32 9.88
C ARG A 150 5.57 7.10 10.83
N GLU A 151 5.84 8.38 11.04
CA GLU A 151 5.10 9.23 12.01
C GLU A 151 3.59 9.29 11.76
N ILE A 152 3.17 9.32 10.49
CA ILE A 152 1.76 9.37 10.08
C ILE A 152 0.99 8.07 10.35
N ARG A 153 1.69 6.98 10.70
CA ARG A 153 1.12 5.65 10.86
C ARG A 153 0.64 5.46 12.29
N LYS A 154 -0.67 5.39 12.50
CA LYS A 154 -1.29 5.25 13.82
C LYS A 154 -2.02 3.92 13.91
N LYS A 155 -1.76 3.17 14.99
CA LYS A 155 -2.53 1.97 15.30
C LYS A 155 -3.99 2.37 15.59
N VAL A 156 -4.92 1.60 15.06
CA VAL A 156 -6.36 1.77 15.29
C VAL A 156 -6.93 0.59 16.10
N ASP A 157 -8.14 0.76 16.62
CA ASP A 157 -8.79 -0.21 17.52
C ASP A 157 -9.59 -1.30 16.79
N PHE A 158 -9.46 -1.38 15.47
CA PHE A 158 -10.07 -2.42 14.63
C PHE A 158 -9.01 -3.26 13.90
N TYR A 159 -9.45 -4.40 13.37
CA TYR A 159 -8.58 -5.43 12.81
C TYR A 159 -8.89 -5.71 11.33
N ALA A 160 -7.94 -6.34 10.64
CA ALA A 160 -8.10 -6.78 9.25
C ALA A 160 -8.19 -8.31 9.14
N LYS A 161 -9.07 -8.78 8.25
CA LYS A 161 -9.14 -10.17 7.78
C LYS A 161 -8.48 -10.27 6.42
N ILE A 162 -7.68 -11.32 6.26
CA ILE A 162 -6.95 -11.60 5.02
C ILE A 162 -7.57 -12.81 4.35
N TYR A 163 -7.89 -12.67 3.08
CA TYR A 163 -8.44 -13.73 2.25
C TYR A 163 -7.42 -14.04 1.17
N TYR A 164 -7.05 -15.31 1.06
CA TYR A 164 -6.15 -15.79 0.03
C TYR A 164 -6.97 -16.48 -1.06
N GLU A 165 -6.71 -16.13 -2.31
CA GLU A 165 -7.32 -16.80 -3.45
C GLU A 165 -6.54 -18.09 -3.74
N SER A 166 -7.26 -19.20 -3.90
CA SER A 166 -6.70 -20.52 -4.24
C SER A 166 -6.11 -20.54 -5.65
#